data_AF-N9SNH2-F1
#
_entry.id   AF-N9SNH2-F1
#
_cell.length_a   1.000
_cell.length_b   1.000
_cell.length_c   1.000
_cell.angle_alpha   90.00
_cell.angle_beta   90.00
_cell.angle_gamma   90.00
#
_symmetry.space_group_name_H-M   'P 1'
#
loop_
_entity.id
_entity.type
_entity.pdbx_description
1 polymer ?
#
loop_
_entity_poly.entity_id
_entity_poly.type
_entity_poly.pdbx_seq_one_letter_code
_entity_poly.pdbx_strand_id
1 'polypeptide(L)'
;MNAIKFIQQHGVEQAREVVDGAPEGAEIYVGITKTYFSSPSRLYDFDLSEWESMDRGMDLDLYEDQIWLEDLKRLVESVDKVNSFGGLEDAKAVVKMGKHYKYLEKAIADYESIYGGEHV
;
A
#
# COMPACT_ATOMS: atom_id res chain seq x y z
N MET A 1 11.57 0.18 -0.01
CA MET A 1 10.68 -0.70 0.73
C MET A 1 9.48 -0.91 -0.16
N ASN A 2 8.98 -2.12 -0.38
CA ASN A 2 7.76 -2.27 -1.19
C ASN A 2 6.52 -2.28 -0.29
N ALA A 3 5.33 -2.09 -0.88
CA ALA A 3 4.09 -1.99 -0.13
C ALA A 3 3.77 -3.24 0.73
N ILE A 4 4.13 -4.44 0.27
CA ILE A 4 3.97 -5.67 1.06
C ILE A 4 4.80 -5.61 2.34
N LYS A 5 6.10 -5.30 2.22
CA LYS A 5 7.00 -5.17 3.38
C LYS A 5 6.53 -4.08 4.34
N PHE A 6 6.02 -2.97 3.82
CA PHE A 6 5.44 -1.91 4.65
C PHE A 6 4.27 -2.42 5.50
N ILE A 7 3.31 -3.12 4.88
CA ILE A 7 2.16 -3.68 5.62
C ILE A 7 2.62 -4.76 6.62
N GLN A 8 3.59 -5.60 6.26
CA GLN A 8 4.15 -6.60 7.16
C GLN A 8 4.82 -5.98 8.41
N GLN A 9 5.48 -4.83 8.25
CA GLN A 9 6.19 -4.17 9.35
C GLN A 9 5.28 -3.29 10.21
N HIS A 10 4.30 -2.62 9.61
CA HIS A 10 3.51 -1.58 10.27
C HIS A 10 2.03 -1.95 10.47
N GLY A 11 1.55 -3.00 9.79
CA GLY A 11 0.15 -3.41 9.78
C GLY A 11 -0.69 -2.67 8.73
N VAL A 12 -1.84 -3.26 8.41
CA VAL A 12 -2.76 -2.73 7.39
C VAL A 12 -3.42 -1.41 7.80
N GLU A 13 -3.64 -1.17 9.10
CA GLU A 13 -4.24 0.08 9.58
C GLU A 13 -3.31 1.28 9.33
N GLN A 14 -2.00 1.13 9.56
CA GLN A 14 -1.05 2.18 9.23
C GLN A 14 -0.98 2.43 7.71
N ALA A 15 -1.07 1.36 6.90
CA ALA A 15 -1.14 1.49 5.45
C ALA A 15 -2.40 2.23 4.99
N ARG A 16 -3.55 1.99 5.65
CA ARG A 16 -4.79 2.71 5.40
C ARG A 16 -4.64 4.20 5.72
N GLU A 17 -4.08 4.56 6.87
CA GLU A 17 -3.83 5.95 7.23
C GLU A 17 -2.94 6.67 6.20
N VAL A 18 -1.91 6.00 5.69
CA VAL A 18 -1.04 6.56 4.63
C VAL A 18 -1.82 6.77 3.32
N VAL A 19 -2.68 5.83 2.93
CA VAL A 19 -3.49 5.96 1.71
C VAL A 19 -4.53 7.07 1.86
N ASP A 20 -5.22 7.14 3.00
CA ASP A 20 -6.28 8.12 3.26
C ASP A 20 -5.74 9.54 3.50
N GLY A 21 -4.52 9.65 4.03
CA GLY A 21 -3.82 10.92 4.24
C GLY A 21 -3.09 11.46 3.01
N ALA A 22 -3.12 10.74 1.89
CA ALA A 22 -2.39 11.13 0.69
C ALA A 22 -2.98 12.39 0.03
N PRO A 23 -2.18 13.44 -0.23
CA PRO A 23 -2.63 14.62 -0.95
C PRO A 23 -2.94 14.27 -2.41
N GLU A 24 -3.81 15.08 -3.03
CA GLU A 24 -4.16 14.89 -4.44
C GLU A 24 -2.90 15.00 -5.33
N GLY A 25 -2.71 13.99 -6.19
CA GLY A 25 -1.54 13.88 -7.08
C GLY A 25 -0.33 13.19 -6.45
N ALA A 26 -0.43 12.66 -5.22
CA ALA A 26 0.61 11.83 -4.65
C ALA A 26 0.70 10.46 -5.36
N GLU A 27 1.91 10.05 -5.70
CA GLU A 27 2.21 8.75 -6.31
C GLU A 27 3.04 7.85 -5.38
N ILE A 28 3.88 8.48 -4.55
CA ILE A 28 4.86 7.80 -3.71
C ILE A 28 4.73 8.32 -2.27
N TYR A 29 4.82 7.41 -1.32
CA TYR A 29 5.04 7.72 0.10
C TYR A 29 6.44 7.26 0.50
N VAL A 30 7.17 8.11 1.23
CA VAL A 30 8.50 7.77 1.75
C VAL A 30 8.39 7.59 3.27
N GLY A 31 8.63 6.37 3.75
CA GLY A 31 8.42 6.00 5.15
C GLY A 31 9.33 6.74 6.13
N ILE A 32 10.61 6.91 5.78
CA ILE A 32 11.62 7.54 6.64
C ILE A 32 11.32 9.01 6.91
N THR A 33 10.86 9.77 5.91
CA THR A 33 10.47 11.18 6.08
C THR A 33 8.98 11.37 6.38
N LYS A 34 8.17 10.31 6.21
CA LYS A 34 6.71 10.35 6.28
C LYS A 34 6.09 11.41 5.37
N THR A 35 6.58 11.48 4.13
CA THR A 35 6.20 12.52 3.16
C THR A 35 5.70 11.90 1.87
N TYR A 36 4.84 12.65 1.17
CA TYR A 36 4.28 12.27 -0.11
C TYR A 36 5.01 12.96 -1.26
N PHE A 37 5.08 12.27 -2.38
CA PHE A 37 5.77 12.72 -3.58
C PHE A 37 4.88 12.50 -4.79
N SER A 38 4.77 13.52 -5.66
CA SER A 38 4.10 13.40 -6.96
C SER A 38 5.07 12.94 -8.05
N SER A 39 6.36 13.00 -7.76
CA SER A 39 7.45 12.50 -8.59
C SER A 39 8.70 12.33 -7.70
N PRO A 40 9.75 11.65 -8.18
CA PRO A 40 11.03 11.57 -7.49
C PRO A 40 11.71 12.91 -7.16
N SER A 41 11.16 14.07 -7.50
CA SER A 41 11.78 15.37 -7.22
C SER A 41 10.80 16.40 -6.67
N ARG A 42 9.59 15.99 -6.30
CA ARG A 42 8.53 16.90 -5.87
C ARG A 42 7.77 16.33 -4.69
N LEU A 43 7.95 16.95 -3.53
CA LEU A 43 7.36 16.53 -2.26
C LEU A 43 6.19 17.42 -1.87
N TYR A 44 5.28 16.90 -1.06
CA TYR A 44 4.18 17.68 -0.50
C TYR A 44 4.61 18.34 0.80
N ASP A 45 4.55 19.66 0.84
CA ASP A 45 4.74 20.44 2.06
C ASP A 45 3.38 20.58 2.75
N PHE A 46 3.25 19.99 3.93
CA PHE A 46 1.99 20.00 4.70
C PHE A 46 1.68 21.37 5.32
N ASP A 47 2.69 22.15 5.67
CA ASP A 47 2.49 23.46 6.29
C ASP A 47 2.00 24.47 5.24
N LEU A 48 2.52 24.38 4.02
CA LEU A 48 2.10 25.20 2.88
C LEU A 48 0.89 24.62 2.14
N SER A 49 0.60 23.33 2.32
CA SER A 49 -0.40 22.58 1.55
C SER A 49 -0.14 22.59 0.03
N GLU A 50 1.14 22.61 -0.38
CA GLU A 50 1.57 22.76 -1.77
C GLU A 50 2.68 21.76 -2.16
N TRP A 51 2.88 21.59 -3.46
CA TRP A 51 3.89 20.70 -4.03
C TRP A 51 5.20 21.43 -4.32
N GLU A 52 6.22 21.15 -3.51
CA GLU A 52 7.53 21.79 -3.56
C GLU A 52 8.57 20.98 -4.33
N SER A 53 9.39 21.67 -5.12
CA SER A 53 10.49 21.03 -5.86
C SER A 53 11.69 20.85 -4.94
N MET A 54 12.28 19.67 -4.95
CA MET A 54 13.51 19.42 -4.20
C MET A 54 14.72 19.97 -4.96
N ASP A 55 15.40 20.93 -4.35
CA ASP A 55 16.59 21.58 -4.91
C ASP A 55 17.88 20.74 -4.75
N ARG A 56 17.80 19.56 -4.11
CA ARG A 56 18.92 18.64 -3.90
C ARG A 56 18.64 17.28 -4.51
N GLY A 57 19.67 16.70 -5.14
CA GLY A 57 19.65 15.32 -5.60
C GLY A 57 19.18 14.40 -4.48
N MET A 58 18.20 13.55 -4.78
CA MET A 58 17.60 12.68 -3.78
C MET A 58 18.65 11.81 -3.11
N ASP A 59 18.55 11.72 -1.79
CA ASP A 59 19.34 10.79 -1.00
C ASP A 59 18.97 9.35 -1.40
N LEU A 60 19.97 8.46 -1.48
CA LEU A 60 19.76 7.06 -1.84
C LEU A 60 18.82 6.37 -0.85
N ASP A 61 18.89 6.76 0.42
CA ASP A 61 18.01 6.24 1.48
C ASP A 61 16.53 6.56 1.21
N LEU A 62 16.24 7.69 0.56
CA LEU A 62 14.86 8.02 0.16
C LEU A 62 14.37 7.07 -0.93
N TYR A 63 15.20 6.75 -1.92
CA TYR A 63 14.86 5.78 -2.97
C TYR A 63 14.61 4.40 -2.40
N GLU A 64 15.46 3.97 -1.48
CA GLU A 64 15.31 2.67 -0.82
C GLU A 64 14.07 2.58 0.05
N ASP A 65 13.38 3.68 0.35
CA ASP A 65 12.18 3.70 1.20
C ASP A 65 10.91 4.21 0.49
N GLN A 66 10.96 4.34 -0.84
CA GLN A 66 9.79 4.70 -1.65
C GLN A 66 8.77 3.57 -1.70
N ILE A 67 7.53 3.90 -1.34
CA ILE A 67 6.37 3.03 -1.43
C ILE A 67 5.40 3.63 -2.44
N TRP A 68 5.14 2.90 -3.52
CA TRP A 68 4.14 3.29 -4.51
C TRP A 68 2.74 3.20 -3.90
N LEU A 69 2.02 4.33 -3.92
CA LEU A 69 0.68 4.43 -3.32
C LEU A 69 -0.34 3.58 -4.06
N GLU A 70 -0.20 3.39 -5.37
CA GLU A 70 -1.08 2.50 -6.14
C GLU A 70 -1.02 1.06 -5.63
N ASP A 71 0.20 0.54 -5.37
CA ASP A 71 0.39 -0.79 -4.80
C ASP A 71 -0.15 -0.85 -3.37
N LEU A 72 0.16 0.16 -2.54
CA LEU A 72 -0.28 0.19 -1.15
C LEU A 72 -1.80 0.22 -1.04
N LYS A 73 -2.47 1.07 -1.82
CA LYS A 73 -3.93 1.17 -1.91
C LYS A 73 -4.55 -0.14 -2.35
N ARG A 74 -4.03 -0.76 -3.41
CA ARG A 74 -4.53 -2.06 -3.88
C ARG A 74 -4.46 -3.11 -2.77
N LEU A 75 -3.34 -3.17 -2.04
CA LEU A 75 -3.16 -4.16 -0.99
C LEU A 75 -4.12 -3.93 0.19
N VAL A 76 -4.32 -2.68 0.61
CA VAL A 76 -5.32 -2.32 1.63
C VAL A 76 -6.73 -2.74 1.19
N GLU A 77 -7.12 -2.41 -0.05
CA GLU A 77 -8.41 -2.81 -0.62
C GLU A 77 -8.57 -4.33 -0.70
N SER A 78 -7.51 -5.07 -1.05
CA SER A 78 -7.51 -6.54 -1.09
C SER A 78 -7.71 -7.14 0.31
N VAL A 79 -7.07 -6.57 1.34
CA VAL A 79 -7.27 -7.01 2.73
C VAL A 79 -8.71 -6.77 3.20
N ASP A 80 -9.24 -5.58 2.94
CA ASP A 80 -10.65 -5.26 3.24
C ASP A 80 -11.61 -6.18 2.54
N LYS A 81 -11.31 -6.49 1.27
CA LYS A 81 -12.13 -7.38 0.48
C LYS A 81 -12.18 -8.76 1.09
N VAL A 82 -11.04 -9.36 1.43
CA VAL A 82 -10.99 -10.67 2.09
C VAL A 82 -11.72 -10.65 3.42
N ASN A 83 -11.52 -9.62 4.24
CA ASN A 83 -12.19 -9.46 5.53
C ASN A 83 -13.71 -9.31 5.38
N SER A 84 -14.21 -8.66 4.31
CA SER A 84 -15.64 -8.54 4.03
C SER A 84 -16.34 -9.87 3.74
N PHE A 85 -15.58 -10.92 3.39
CA PHE A 85 -16.08 -12.28 3.20
C PHE A 85 -16.02 -13.14 4.46
N GLY A 86 -15.56 -12.62 5.60
CA GLY A 86 -15.35 -13.40 6.83
C GLY A 86 -13.90 -13.85 7.04
N GLY A 87 -12.97 -13.43 6.16
CA GLY A 87 -11.56 -13.77 6.22
C GLY A 87 -11.13 -14.73 5.11
N LEU A 88 -9.87 -15.16 5.16
CA LEU A 88 -9.20 -15.90 4.08
C LEU A 88 -9.88 -17.22 3.72
N GLU A 89 -10.27 -18.02 4.73
CA GLU A 89 -10.90 -19.33 4.52
C GLU A 89 -12.26 -19.20 3.84
N ASP A 90 -13.08 -18.25 4.31
CA ASP A 90 -14.40 -17.98 3.73
C ASP A 90 -14.30 -17.41 2.32
N ALA A 91 -13.36 -16.47 2.08
CA ALA A 91 -13.07 -15.94 0.76
C ALA A 91 -12.68 -17.06 -0.23
N LYS A 92 -11.82 -18.00 0.19
CA LYS A 92 -11.44 -19.18 -0.62
C LYS A 92 -12.62 -20.11 -0.87
N ALA A 93 -13.51 -20.31 0.12
CA ALA A 93 -14.71 -21.12 -0.06
C ALA A 93 -15.64 -20.51 -1.12
N VAL A 94 -15.86 -19.19 -1.08
CA VAL A 94 -16.67 -18.46 -2.07
C VAL A 94 -16.12 -18.62 -3.49
N VAL A 95 -14.80 -18.48 -3.67
CA VAL A 95 -14.15 -18.70 -4.98
C VAL A 95 -14.37 -20.14 -5.49
N LYS A 96 -14.30 -21.14 -4.61
CA LYS A 96 -14.55 -22.55 -4.97
C LYS A 96 -16.00 -22.84 -5.36
N MET A 97 -16.96 -22.08 -4.81
CA MET A 97 -18.40 -22.33 -4.99
C MET A 97 -18.99 -21.76 -6.29
N GLY A 98 -18.30 -20.88 -7.01
CA GLY A 98 -18.86 -20.22 -8.19
C GLY A 98 -17.84 -19.83 -9.26
N LYS A 99 -18.32 -19.66 -10.49
CA LYS A 99 -17.50 -19.13 -11.59
C LYS A 99 -17.58 -17.60 -11.58
N HIS A 100 -16.42 -16.94 -11.69
CA HIS A 100 -16.22 -15.50 -11.95
C HIS A 100 -15.97 -14.56 -10.75
N TYR A 101 -15.12 -14.96 -9.81
CA TYR A 101 -14.59 -14.07 -8.78
C TYR A 101 -13.12 -13.68 -9.00
N LYS A 102 -12.73 -13.32 -10.24
CA LYS A 102 -11.34 -12.94 -10.57
C LYS A 102 -10.79 -11.83 -9.66
N TYR A 103 -11.65 -10.90 -9.25
CA TYR A 103 -11.26 -9.84 -8.32
C TYR A 103 -10.98 -10.37 -6.90
N LEU A 104 -11.72 -11.39 -6.45
CA LEU A 104 -11.51 -12.02 -5.14
C LEU A 104 -10.30 -12.95 -5.16
N GLU A 105 -10.05 -13.65 -6.27
CA GLU A 105 -8.82 -14.43 -6.49
C GLU A 105 -7.58 -13.53 -6.35
N LYS A 106 -7.61 -12.34 -6.96
CA LYS A 106 -6.54 -11.35 -6.81
C LYS A 106 -6.41 -10.87 -5.36
N ALA A 107 -7.52 -10.55 -4.70
CA ALA A 107 -7.52 -10.10 -3.31
C ALA A 107 -6.97 -11.18 -2.35
N ILE A 108 -7.29 -12.45 -2.58
CA ILE A 108 -6.75 -13.59 -1.84
C ILE A 108 -5.24 -13.69 -2.06
N ALA A 109 -4.77 -13.61 -3.31
CA ALA A 109 -3.33 -13.68 -3.61
C ALA A 109 -2.55 -12.53 -2.97
N ASP A 110 -3.08 -11.31 -3.01
CA ASP A 110 -2.50 -10.15 -2.33
C ASP A 110 -2.47 -10.37 -0.80
N TYR A 111 -3.58 -10.83 -0.20
CA TYR A 111 -3.64 -11.14 1.24
C TYR A 111 -2.61 -12.19 1.64
N GLU A 112 -2.48 -13.28 0.88
CA GLU A 112 -1.49 -14.34 1.11
C GLU A 112 -0.06 -13.83 0.92
N SER A 113 0.19 -12.88 0.02
CA SER A 113 1.52 -12.28 -0.12
C SER A 113 1.94 -11.46 1.11
N ILE A 114 0.97 -10.90 1.84
CA ILE A 114 1.20 -10.15 3.07
C ILE A 114 1.38 -11.11 4.26
N TYR A 115 0.45 -12.05 4.46
CA TYR A 115 0.33 -12.84 5.69
C TYR A 115 0.73 -14.33 5.56
N GLY A 116 0.87 -14.86 4.35
CA GLY A 116 1.16 -16.27 4.10
C GLY A 116 2.60 -16.70 4.35
N GLY A 117 3.50 -15.77 4.72
CA GLY A 117 4.93 -16.01 4.89
C GLY A 117 5.37 -16.58 6.25
N GLU A 118 4.50 -16.71 7.25
CA GLU A 118 4.87 -17.16 8.62
C GLU A 118 4.82 -18.68 8.85
N HIS A 119 5.03 -19.49 7.81
CA HIS A 119 5.23 -20.93 7.97
C HIS A 119 6.41 -21.44 7.13
N VAL A 120 7.63 -21.23 7.64
CA VAL A 120 8.80 -22.10 7.43
C VAL A 120 9.71 -22.09 8.65
#